data_AF-A0AB33KJQ4-F1
#
_entry.id   AF-A0AB33KJQ4-F1
#
_cell.length_a   1.000
_cell.length_b   1.000
_cell.length_c   1.000
_cell.angle_alpha   90.00
_cell.angle_beta   90.00
_cell.angle_gamma   90.00
#
_symmetry.space_group_name_H-M   'P 1'
#
loop_
_entity.id
_entity.type
_entity.pdbx_description
1 polymer ?
#
loop_
_entity_poly.entity_id
_entity_poly.type
_entity_poly.pdbx_seq_one_letter_code
_entity_poly.pdbx_strand_id
1 'polypeptide(L)'
;MQIRKRLLAVAMTGTLAGAGLVGGAAGTAGATGQGDVVAQSCYGSAWSYSKPSGAFLQPQSVTYFTTGNCADINIKTNTSRRVRVCFYSSSGGLNYCQSAYKTTTAGQWKVIASDVLDGTHFKFEFASSAASTGQRAH
;
A
#
# COMPACT_ATOMS: atom_id res chain seq x y z
N MET A 1 -31.80 4.67 -16.63
CA MET A 1 -31.14 5.10 -17.88
C MET A 1 -29.62 5.01 -17.68
N GLN A 2 -28.95 4.06 -18.34
CA GLN A 2 -27.49 3.92 -18.29
C GLN A 2 -26.88 4.54 -19.55
N ILE A 3 -26.09 5.59 -19.37
CA ILE A 3 -25.39 6.27 -20.47
C ILE A 3 -24.01 5.62 -20.62
N ARG A 4 -23.89 4.78 -21.65
CA ARG A 4 -22.64 4.16 -22.10
C ARG A 4 -21.79 5.21 -22.80
N LYS A 5 -20.69 5.67 -22.20
CA LYS A 5 -19.70 6.51 -22.88
C LYS A 5 -18.66 5.61 -23.55
N ARG A 6 -18.72 5.54 -24.89
CA ARG A 6 -17.70 4.94 -25.75
C ARG A 6 -16.56 5.95 -25.90
N LEU A 7 -15.35 5.60 -25.49
CA LEU A 7 -14.15 6.37 -25.79
C LEU A 7 -13.53 5.79 -27.06
N LEU A 8 -13.36 6.66 -28.05
CA LEU A 8 -12.77 6.38 -29.35
C LEU A 8 -11.24 6.25 -29.20
N ALA A 9 -10.69 5.13 -29.66
CA ALA A 9 -9.26 4.93 -29.81
C ALA A 9 -8.79 5.62 -31.10
N VAL A 10 -7.90 6.60 -30.98
CA VAL A 10 -7.20 7.21 -32.12
C VAL A 10 -5.90 6.43 -32.32
N ALA A 11 -5.85 5.63 -33.39
CA ALA A 11 -4.63 4.98 -33.85
C ALA A 11 -3.86 5.97 -34.76
N MET A 12 -2.67 6.40 -34.33
CA MET A 12 -1.72 7.07 -35.23
C MET A 12 -0.77 6.02 -35.81
N THR A 13 -0.99 5.67 -37.07
CA THR A 13 -0.05 4.93 -37.92
C THR A 13 1.05 5.89 -38.38
N GLY A 14 2.25 5.74 -37.82
CA GLY A 14 3.47 6.38 -38.31
C GLY A 14 4.48 5.31 -38.74
N THR A 15 4.47 4.96 -40.02
CA THR A 15 5.51 4.13 -40.65
C THR A 15 6.66 5.03 -41.09
N LEU A 16 7.83 4.90 -40.47
CA LEU A 16 9.11 5.25 -41.11
C LEU A 16 10.06 4.07 -40.96
N ALA A 17 10.34 3.44 -42.10
CA ALA A 17 11.39 2.45 -42.27
C ALA A 17 12.76 3.15 -42.26
N GLY A 18 13.68 2.65 -41.46
CA GLY A 18 15.09 3.04 -41.47
C GLY A 18 15.93 1.83 -41.05
N ALA A 19 16.60 1.22 -42.01
CA ALA A 19 17.55 0.13 -41.79
C ALA A 19 18.86 0.69 -41.21
N GLY A 20 19.35 0.07 -40.13
CA GLY A 20 20.63 0.39 -39.51
C GLY A 20 21.06 -0.72 -38.55
N LEU A 21 22.10 -1.45 -38.93
CA LEU A 21 22.73 -2.55 -38.21
C LEU A 21 23.32 -2.07 -36.87
N VAL A 22 23.18 -2.85 -35.80
CA VAL A 22 24.23 -3.36 -34.87
C VAL A 22 23.51 -4.03 -33.70
N GLY A 23 23.85 -5.29 -33.43
CA GLY A 23 23.33 -6.05 -32.31
C GLY A 23 23.64 -5.39 -30.97
N GLY A 24 22.59 -5.19 -30.19
CA GLY A 24 22.65 -4.90 -28.77
C GLY A 24 21.39 -5.48 -28.16
N ALA A 25 21.54 -6.44 -27.26
CA ALA A 25 20.45 -6.94 -26.44
C ALA A 25 19.91 -5.79 -25.57
N ALA A 26 18.99 -5.01 -26.12
CA ALA A 26 18.20 -4.08 -25.36
C ALA A 26 17.19 -4.91 -24.57
N GLY A 27 17.56 -5.24 -23.33
CA GLY A 27 16.61 -5.69 -22.33
C GLY A 27 15.42 -4.73 -22.35
N THR A 28 14.23 -5.27 -22.55
CA THR A 28 12.99 -4.53 -22.45
C THR A 28 12.91 -3.93 -21.05
N ALA A 29 13.34 -2.68 -20.89
CA ALA A 29 13.01 -1.87 -19.74
C ALA A 29 11.50 -1.65 -19.80
N GLY A 30 10.77 -2.55 -19.13
CA GLY A 30 9.33 -2.39 -18.94
C GLY A 30 9.11 -1.03 -18.31
N ALA A 31 8.25 -0.22 -18.93
CA ALA A 31 7.84 1.06 -18.39
C ALA A 31 7.30 0.82 -16.97
N THR A 32 8.07 1.19 -15.94
CA THR A 32 7.61 1.15 -14.56
C THR A 32 6.43 2.09 -14.48
N GLY A 33 5.25 1.57 -14.16
CA GLY A 33 4.06 2.38 -14.01
C GLY A 33 4.32 3.44 -12.94
N GLN A 34 3.70 4.61 -13.08
CA GLN A 34 3.78 5.66 -12.06
C GLN A 34 3.41 5.13 -10.66
N GLY A 35 2.54 4.12 -10.58
CA GLY A 35 2.20 3.42 -9.33
C GLY A 35 3.34 2.56 -8.75
N ASP A 36 4.21 1.97 -9.55
CA ASP A 36 5.35 1.16 -9.08
C ASP A 36 6.41 2.06 -8.45
N VAL A 37 6.66 3.22 -9.04
CA VAL A 37 7.63 4.21 -8.52
C VAL A 37 7.17 4.78 -7.18
N VAL A 38 5.86 5.09 -7.04
CA VAL A 38 5.27 5.56 -5.78
C VAL A 38 5.29 4.48 -4.70
N ALA A 39 5.04 3.21 -5.05
CA ALA A 39 5.18 2.09 -4.11
C ALA A 39 6.64 1.92 -3.64
N GLN A 40 7.61 2.11 -4.54
CA GLN A 40 9.04 2.03 -4.20
C GLN A 40 9.49 3.17 -3.28
N SER A 41 9.02 4.41 -3.51
CA SER A 41 9.29 5.54 -2.59
C SER A 41 8.59 5.35 -1.24
N CYS A 42 7.38 4.79 -1.25
CA CYS A 42 6.61 4.49 -0.05
C CYS A 42 7.35 3.50 0.87
N TYR A 43 7.81 2.37 0.33
CA TYR A 43 8.52 1.37 1.13
C TYR A 43 9.96 1.77 1.49
N GLY A 44 10.59 2.66 0.72
CA GLY A 44 11.91 3.19 1.03
C GLY A 44 11.97 4.03 2.30
N SER A 45 10.82 4.58 2.74
CA SER A 45 10.67 5.35 3.98
C SER A 45 9.92 4.58 5.08
N ALA A 46 9.87 3.25 4.97
CA ALA A 46 9.18 2.39 5.91
C ALA A 46 9.70 2.55 7.35
N TRP A 47 8.79 2.42 8.30
CA TRP A 47 9.09 2.45 9.72
C TRP A 47 8.91 1.09 10.36
N SER A 48 9.77 0.76 11.32
CA SER A 48 9.61 -0.39 12.19
C SER A 48 8.39 -0.25 13.10
N TYR A 49 7.75 -1.38 13.40
CA TYR A 49 6.77 -1.48 14.47
C TYR A 49 7.06 -2.69 15.37
N SER A 50 6.64 -2.58 16.63
CA SER A 50 6.63 -3.68 17.59
C SER A 50 5.32 -3.67 18.35
N LYS A 51 4.56 -4.75 18.25
CA LYS A 51 3.34 -5.01 19.01
C LYS A 51 3.64 -6.10 20.04
N PRO A 52 3.54 -5.83 21.35
CA PRO A 52 3.82 -6.82 22.37
C PRO A 52 2.78 -7.95 22.38
N SER A 53 3.10 -9.04 23.10
CA SER A 53 2.12 -10.09 23.42
C SER A 53 1.00 -9.52 24.30
N GLY A 54 -0.21 -10.05 24.18
CA GLY A 54 -1.39 -9.58 24.92
C GLY A 54 -2.11 -8.38 24.30
N ALA A 55 -1.48 -7.67 23.36
CA ALA A 55 -2.08 -6.52 22.66
C ALA A 55 -2.72 -6.94 21.33
N PHE A 56 -3.84 -6.30 20.95
CA PHE A 56 -4.45 -6.46 19.62
C PHE A 56 -4.21 -5.23 18.73
N LEU A 57 -4.02 -4.05 19.32
CA LEU A 57 -3.83 -2.79 18.61
C LEU A 57 -2.34 -2.41 18.48
N GLN A 58 -1.99 -1.81 17.34
CA GLN A 58 -0.68 -1.22 17.09
C GLN A 58 -0.81 0.11 16.32
N PRO A 59 -0.30 1.23 16.85
CA PRO A 59 0.36 1.37 18.14
C PRO A 59 -0.67 1.35 19.28
N GLN A 60 -0.22 1.10 20.51
CA GLN A 60 -1.13 0.89 21.65
C GLN A 60 -1.75 2.21 22.14
N SER A 61 -0.92 3.20 22.49
CA SER A 61 -1.38 4.41 23.20
C SER A 61 -1.67 5.61 22.30
N VAL A 62 -1.24 5.58 21.04
CA VAL A 62 -1.42 6.68 20.07
C VAL A 62 -2.02 6.15 18.78
N THR A 63 -2.21 7.01 17.79
CA THR A 63 -2.54 6.64 16.41
C THR A 63 -1.33 6.90 15.52
N TYR A 64 -1.23 6.14 14.43
CA TYR A 64 -0.45 6.58 13.27
C TYR A 64 -1.27 7.57 12.45
N PHE A 65 -0.62 8.28 11.54
CA PHE A 65 -1.28 9.14 10.56
C PHE A 65 -0.65 8.92 9.18
N THR A 66 -1.47 8.93 8.13
CA THR A 66 -1.00 8.83 6.75
C THR A 66 -0.29 10.09 6.30
N THR A 67 0.64 9.95 5.36
CA THR A 67 1.41 11.03 4.75
C THR A 67 1.34 10.95 3.23
N GLY A 68 1.62 12.05 2.53
CA GLY A 68 1.64 12.06 1.06
C GLY A 68 2.73 11.19 0.41
N ASN A 69 3.55 10.47 1.20
CA ASN A 69 4.55 9.54 0.70
C ASN A 69 3.94 8.20 0.25
N CYS A 70 2.77 7.83 0.79
CA CYS A 70 2.10 6.58 0.50
C CYS A 70 0.60 6.84 0.36
N ALA A 71 0.03 6.57 -0.82
CA ALA A 71 -1.43 6.60 -0.99
C ALA A 71 -2.16 5.52 -0.17
N ASP A 72 -1.43 4.52 0.31
CA ASP A 72 -1.97 3.30 0.92
C ASP A 72 -1.38 3.06 2.31
N ILE A 73 -2.16 2.40 3.19
CA ILE A 73 -1.67 1.86 4.46
C ILE A 73 -1.17 0.44 4.25
N ASN A 74 0.15 0.28 4.37
CA ASN A 74 0.87 -0.96 4.13
C ASN A 74 1.53 -1.52 5.38
N ILE A 75 1.59 -2.85 5.46
CA ILE A 75 2.32 -3.54 6.53
C ILE A 75 3.08 -4.74 5.97
N LYS A 76 4.30 -4.95 6.46
CA LYS A 76 5.13 -6.14 6.23
C LYS A 76 5.44 -6.77 7.58
N THR A 77 4.73 -7.85 7.88
CA THR A 77 4.84 -8.54 9.17
C THR A 77 5.96 -9.59 9.10
N ASN A 78 6.73 -9.78 10.18
CA ASN A 78 7.79 -10.81 10.20
C ASN A 78 7.25 -12.24 10.36
N THR A 79 6.00 -12.36 10.78
CA THR A 79 5.23 -13.61 10.83
C THR A 79 3.91 -13.41 10.10
N SER A 80 3.30 -14.44 9.54
CA SER A 80 1.98 -14.32 8.91
C SER A 80 0.92 -13.95 9.95
N ARG A 81 0.10 -12.94 9.65
CA ARG A 81 -0.90 -12.39 10.59
C ARG A 81 -2.19 -12.09 9.86
N ARG A 82 -3.26 -11.91 10.62
CA ARG A 82 -4.53 -11.35 10.14
C ARG A 82 -4.65 -9.95 10.71
N VAL A 83 -4.70 -8.94 9.85
CA VAL A 83 -4.62 -7.53 10.21
C VAL A 83 -5.72 -6.75 9.51
N ARG A 84 -6.33 -5.80 10.22
CA ARG A 84 -7.22 -4.79 9.66
C ARG A 84 -6.79 -3.39 10.14
N VAL A 85 -7.32 -2.36 9.52
CA VAL A 85 -7.16 -0.97 9.97
C VAL A 85 -8.41 -0.50 10.71
N CYS A 86 -8.18 0.19 11.83
CA CYS A 86 -9.16 0.99 12.53
C CYS A 86 -8.85 2.46 12.35
N PHE A 87 -9.81 3.22 11.86
CA PHE A 87 -9.70 4.65 11.60
C PHE A 87 -10.22 5.44 12.79
N TYR A 88 -9.50 6.50 13.14
CA TYR A 88 -9.75 7.35 14.29
C TYR A 88 -9.94 8.79 13.84
N SER A 89 -10.67 9.57 14.63
CA SER A 89 -10.64 11.03 14.53
C SER A 89 -9.26 11.56 14.92
N SER A 90 -8.94 12.78 14.50
CA SER A 90 -7.71 13.46 14.93
C SER A 90 -7.66 13.71 16.44
N SER A 91 -8.81 13.75 17.12
CA SER A 91 -8.93 13.82 18.58
C SER A 91 -8.76 12.47 19.30
N GLY A 92 -8.53 11.37 18.56
CA GLY A 92 -8.26 10.03 19.10
C GLY A 92 -9.50 9.16 19.36
N GLY A 93 -10.69 9.61 18.98
CA GLY A 93 -11.91 8.81 19.04
C GLY A 93 -11.94 7.76 17.93
N LEU A 94 -12.36 6.53 18.22
CA LEU A 94 -12.54 5.50 17.19
C LEU A 94 -13.73 5.88 16.29
N ASN A 95 -13.51 5.97 14.98
CA ASN A 95 -14.59 6.17 14.01
C ASN A 95 -15.17 4.80 13.61
N TYR A 96 -14.34 3.95 13.01
CA TYR A 96 -14.73 2.60 12.60
C TYR A 96 -13.49 1.73 12.35
N CYS A 97 -13.70 0.41 12.33
CA CYS A 97 -12.70 -0.54 11.83
C CYS A 97 -13.20 -1.17 10.53
N GLN A 98 -12.26 -1.51 9.64
CA GLN A 98 -12.58 -2.31 8.46
C GLN A 98 -13.32 -3.59 8.89
N SER A 99 -14.32 -3.99 8.11
CA SER A 99 -15.17 -5.14 8.44
C SER A 99 -14.42 -6.48 8.41
N ALA A 100 -13.40 -6.60 7.56
CA ALA A 100 -12.64 -7.82 7.36
C ALA A 100 -11.15 -7.66 7.68
N TYR A 101 -10.57 -8.71 8.27
CA TYR A 101 -9.12 -8.86 8.37
C TYR A 101 -8.54 -9.36 7.04
N LYS A 102 -7.40 -8.79 6.65
CA LYS A 102 -6.56 -9.28 5.55
C LYS A 102 -5.44 -10.15 6.11
N THR A 103 -5.15 -11.26 5.44
CA THR A 103 -3.99 -12.10 5.77
C THR A 103 -2.73 -11.50 5.17
N THR A 104 -1.72 -11.28 6.00
CA THR A 104 -0.35 -10.92 5.63
C THR A 104 0.50 -12.19 5.57
N THR A 105 1.45 -12.22 4.63
CA THR A 105 2.45 -13.28 4.53
C THR A 105 3.75 -12.78 5.15
N ALA A 106 4.42 -13.61 5.95
CA ALA A 106 5.69 -13.27 6.58
C ALA A 106 6.70 -12.72 5.56
N GLY A 107 7.29 -11.56 5.86
CA GLY A 107 8.32 -10.92 5.03
C GLY A 107 7.82 -10.24 3.76
N GLN A 108 6.50 -10.22 3.50
CA GLN A 108 5.92 -9.61 2.31
C GLN A 108 5.08 -8.39 2.67
N TRP A 109 5.13 -7.36 1.83
CA TRP A 109 4.27 -6.19 1.95
C TRP A 109 2.82 -6.54 1.60
N LYS A 110 1.89 -5.97 2.33
CA LYS A 110 0.45 -6.10 2.10
C LYS A 110 -0.23 -4.74 2.26
N VAL A 111 -0.99 -4.35 1.24
CA VAL A 111 -1.92 -3.21 1.30
C VAL A 111 -3.12 -3.58 2.17
N ILE A 112 -3.26 -2.94 3.33
CA ILE A 112 -4.37 -3.17 4.25
C ILE A 112 -5.53 -2.21 3.99
N ALA A 113 -5.24 -0.94 3.69
CA ALA A 113 -6.21 0.03 3.18
C ALA A 113 -5.58 0.78 2.00
N SER A 114 -6.35 1.01 0.93
CA SER A 114 -5.88 1.76 -0.24
C SER A 114 -6.55 3.13 -0.32
N ASP A 115 -5.93 4.04 -1.08
CA ASP A 115 -6.46 5.37 -1.41
C ASP A 115 -6.89 6.16 -0.16
N VAL A 116 -6.05 6.11 0.87
CA VAL A 116 -6.31 6.76 2.15
C VAL A 116 -5.81 8.20 2.09
N LEU A 117 -6.69 9.16 2.41
CA LEU A 117 -6.33 10.58 2.44
C LEU A 117 -5.20 10.86 3.43
N ASP A 118 -4.33 11.81 3.09
CA ASP A 118 -3.28 12.30 3.99
C ASP A 118 -3.84 12.82 5.32
N GLY A 119 -3.08 12.63 6.40
CA GLY A 119 -3.48 13.04 7.74
C GLY A 119 -4.57 12.16 8.37
N THR A 120 -4.94 11.05 7.75
CA THR A 120 -5.91 10.11 8.32
C THR A 120 -5.29 9.36 9.49
N HIS A 121 -5.92 9.47 10.66
CA HIS A 121 -5.46 8.77 11.86
C HIS A 121 -5.94 7.32 11.90
N PHE A 122 -5.05 6.41 12.27
CA PHE A 122 -5.38 4.98 12.29
C PHE A 122 -4.55 4.16 13.28
N LYS A 123 -5.02 2.93 13.52
CA LYS A 123 -4.25 1.85 14.15
C LYS A 123 -4.42 0.57 13.34
N PHE A 124 -3.42 -0.29 13.38
CA PHE A 124 -3.58 -1.69 12.98
C PHE A 124 -4.23 -2.46 14.13
N GLU A 125 -5.19 -3.33 13.78
CA GLU A 125 -5.73 -4.32 14.69
C GLU A 125 -5.41 -5.72 14.17
N PHE A 126 -4.77 -6.52 15.00
CA PHE A 126 -4.40 -7.89 14.72
C PHE A 126 -5.50 -8.81 15.25
N ALA A 127 -5.85 -9.87 14.54
CA ALA A 127 -6.85 -10.85 15.00
C ALA A 127 -6.34 -11.75 16.14
N SER A 128 -5.10 -11.55 16.60
CA SER A 128 -4.45 -12.36 17.62
C SER A 128 -3.62 -11.47 18.56
N SER A 129 -3.59 -11.84 19.83
CA SER A 129 -2.78 -11.18 20.86
C SER A 129 -1.29 -11.52 20.78
N ALA A 130 -0.88 -12.52 19.97
CA ALA A 130 0.52 -12.92 19.85
C ALA A 130 1.41 -11.75 19.43
N ALA A 131 2.63 -11.67 19.98
CA ALA A 131 3.58 -10.61 19.64
C ALA A 131 3.85 -10.53 18.12
N SER A 132 4.03 -9.33 17.59
CA SER A 132 4.31 -9.12 16.18
C SER A 132 5.26 -7.96 15.97
N THR A 133 6.26 -8.17 15.12
CA THR A 133 7.20 -7.14 14.66
C THR A 133 7.18 -7.09 13.14
N GLY A 134 7.66 -5.98 12.58
CA GLY A 134 7.75 -5.81 11.14
C GLY A 134 7.98 -4.37 10.74
N GLN A 135 7.56 -4.04 9.52
CA GLN A 135 7.63 -2.72 8.92
C GLN A 135 6.22 -2.24 8.53
N ARG A 136 6.04 -0.93 8.47
CA ARG A 136 4.82 -0.27 7.98
C ARG A 136 5.20 0.93 7.09
N ALA A 137 4.34 1.27 6.16
CA ALA A 137 4.48 2.45 5.31
C ALA A 137 3.09 3.02 5.02
N HIS A 138 2.93 4.34 5.14
CA HIS A 138 1.65 5.03 5.08
C HIS A 138 1.83 6.56 5.05
#